data_AF-A0A1E3PWX6-F1
#
_entry.id   AF-A0A1E3PWX6-F1
#
_cell.length_a   1.000
_cell.length_b   1.000
_cell.length_c   1.000
_cell.angle_alpha   90.00
_cell.angle_beta   90.00
_cell.angle_gamma   90.00
#
_symmetry.space_group_name_H-M   'P 1'
#
loop_
_entity.id
_entity.type
_entity.pdbx_description
1 polymer ?
#
loop_
_entity_poly.entity_id
_entity_poly.type
_entity_poly.pdbx_seq_one_letter_code
_entity_poly.pdbx_strand_id
1 'polypeptide(L)'
;MEEKATSMVPVEEKIKVINSNEKQRLARQKEILTDFTRQEAAVSQLKQDISNIDKAVEQFEEQQQHSSRESGISLSEADLQEYSRLKEIFNRQAAKENGRLDNLLRQKRTDEDSLSTFRSKIDEYRKQKARLEEEIVDLTARHDQTSARINHDLQDLASKKQQLNDIVSERLQQMAEEQEINEKLQKCVNELIDVNADRRESERELRLKETISSLKRLIPGVRGRVSDLCKPKQRKYETAMITVLGRNIDAVVVDTQKTASDCITYLREQRAGISTFIPLDSVIIKPISTSLRGMHKQMRLAIDTIDFDPSNERAMQYVCGNSVVCDDLDVAKYIRWDRGIDAKGKMKYKDLY
;
A
#
# COMPACT_ATOMS: atom_id res chain seq x y z
N MET A 1 -14.94 6.51 22.72
CA MET A 1 -15.92 6.07 23.73
C MET A 1 -16.51 7.25 24.49
N GLU A 2 -15.77 8.34 24.70
CA GLU A 2 -16.29 9.53 25.37
C GLU A 2 -17.37 10.27 24.57
N GLU A 3 -17.25 10.43 23.25
CA GLU A 3 -18.29 11.13 22.44
C GLU A 3 -19.66 10.44 22.42
N LYS A 4 -19.71 9.09 22.46
CA LYS A 4 -20.98 8.34 22.56
C LYS A 4 -21.62 8.46 23.94
N ALA A 5 -20.80 8.58 25.00
CA ALA A 5 -21.29 8.81 26.35
C ALA A 5 -21.88 10.23 26.47
N THR A 6 -21.21 11.25 25.94
CA THR A 6 -21.68 12.64 25.96
C THR A 6 -22.97 12.86 25.16
N SER A 7 -23.21 12.09 24.09
CA SER A 7 -24.49 12.13 23.34
C SER A 7 -25.64 11.35 24.00
N MET A 8 -25.36 10.44 24.93
CA MET A 8 -26.37 9.66 25.66
C MET A 8 -26.90 10.36 26.93
N VAL A 9 -26.08 11.20 27.58
CA VAL A 9 -26.50 11.97 28.78
C VAL A 9 -27.79 12.78 28.55
N PRO A 10 -27.97 13.51 27.43
CA PRO A 10 -29.20 14.29 27.19
C PRO A 10 -30.44 13.42 26.94
N VAL A 11 -30.26 12.17 26.50
CA VAL A 11 -31.35 11.24 26.19
C VAL A 11 -31.76 10.48 27.45
N GLU A 12 -30.80 10.03 28.26
CA GLU A 12 -31.08 9.41 29.56
C GLU A 12 -31.75 10.37 30.54
N GLU A 13 -31.34 11.63 30.54
CA GLU A 13 -31.94 12.67 31.37
C GLU A 13 -33.38 12.99 30.94
N LYS A 14 -33.66 13.01 29.62
CA LYS A 14 -35.02 13.09 29.09
C LYS A 14 -35.87 11.88 29.45
N ILE A 15 -35.33 10.65 29.38
CA ILE A 15 -36.04 9.43 29.78
C ILE A 15 -36.37 9.45 31.28
N LYS A 16 -35.46 9.92 32.14
CA LYS A 16 -35.71 10.08 33.58
C LYS A 16 -36.81 11.10 33.87
N VAL A 17 -36.81 12.25 33.19
CA VAL A 17 -37.87 13.27 33.32
C VAL A 17 -39.21 12.75 32.84
N ILE A 18 -39.25 12.03 31.73
CA ILE A 18 -40.48 11.42 31.19
C ILE A 18 -41.02 10.35 32.15
N ASN A 19 -40.18 9.46 32.68
CA ASN A 19 -40.58 8.44 33.65
C ASN A 19 -41.07 9.05 34.98
N SER A 20 -40.45 10.14 35.44
CA SER A 20 -40.92 10.89 36.62
C SER A 20 -42.31 11.50 36.38
N ASN A 21 -42.51 12.12 35.21
CA ASN A 21 -43.79 12.69 34.80
C ASN A 21 -44.87 11.61 34.61
N GLU A 22 -44.52 10.43 34.09
CA GLU A 22 -45.42 9.29 33.96
C GLU A 22 -45.89 8.79 35.34
N LYS A 23 -44.97 8.67 36.31
CA LYS A 23 -45.32 8.32 37.70
C LYS A 23 -46.25 9.33 38.36
N GLN A 24 -45.96 10.64 38.22
CA GLN A 24 -46.85 11.68 38.76
C GLN A 24 -48.24 11.66 38.12
N ARG A 25 -48.31 11.43 36.80
CA ARG A 25 -49.59 11.35 36.08
C ARG A 25 -50.39 10.10 36.46
N LEU A 26 -49.74 8.95 36.66
CA LEU A 26 -50.39 7.72 37.14
C LEU A 26 -50.93 7.88 38.57
N ALA A 27 -50.20 8.57 39.45
CA ALA A 27 -50.68 8.89 40.80
C ALA A 27 -51.93 9.77 40.75
N ARG A 28 -51.90 10.85 39.95
CA ARG A 28 -53.06 11.74 39.77
C ARG A 28 -54.26 11.03 39.14
N GLN A 29 -54.02 10.08 38.23
CA GLN A 29 -55.09 9.25 37.65
C GLN A 29 -55.77 8.38 38.72
N LYS A 30 -55.00 7.79 39.65
CA LYS A 30 -55.55 7.01 40.75
C LYS A 30 -56.40 7.86 41.69
N GLU A 31 -55.93 9.05 42.05
CA GLU A 31 -56.69 9.99 42.89
C GLU A 31 -58.04 10.37 42.25
N ILE A 32 -58.04 10.70 40.95
CA ILE A 32 -59.25 11.03 40.20
C ILE A 32 -60.22 9.84 40.14
N LEU A 33 -59.71 8.62 39.96
CA LEU A 33 -60.52 7.39 39.99
C LEU A 33 -61.16 7.17 41.36
N THR A 34 -60.43 7.39 42.45
CA THR A 34 -60.98 7.28 43.80
C THR A 34 -62.05 8.34 44.06
N ASP A 35 -61.83 9.59 43.63
CA ASP A 35 -62.84 10.64 43.74
C ASP A 35 -64.09 10.35 42.90
N PHE A 36 -63.92 9.80 41.69
CA PHE A 36 -65.02 9.37 40.84
C PHE A 36 -65.86 8.28 41.50
N THR A 37 -65.24 7.23 42.04
CA THR A 37 -65.96 6.16 42.75
C THR A 37 -66.70 6.69 44.00
N ARG A 38 -66.12 7.66 44.71
CA ARG A 38 -66.78 8.32 45.85
C ARG A 38 -68.01 9.12 45.41
N GLN A 39 -67.89 9.88 44.32
CA GLN A 39 -69.00 10.67 43.76
C GLN A 39 -70.11 9.76 43.19
N GLU A 40 -69.75 8.65 42.54
CA GLU A 40 -70.71 7.67 42.02
C GLU A 40 -71.50 7.01 43.16
N ALA A 41 -70.84 6.65 44.25
CA ALA A 41 -71.49 6.15 45.46
C ALA A 41 -72.43 7.20 46.08
N ALA A 42 -72.01 8.46 46.16
CA ALA A 42 -72.85 9.55 46.67
C ALA A 42 -74.10 9.80 45.80
N VAL A 43 -73.97 9.73 44.47
CA VAL A 43 -75.09 9.84 43.54
C VAL A 43 -76.04 8.65 43.67
N SER A 44 -75.52 7.43 43.87
CA SER A 44 -76.35 6.24 44.13
C SER A 44 -77.13 6.39 45.43
N GLN A 45 -76.50 6.88 46.50
CA GLN A 45 -77.15 7.15 47.78
C GLN A 45 -78.26 8.19 47.62
N LEU A 46 -77.98 9.31 46.95
CA LEU A 46 -78.98 10.36 46.69
C LEU A 46 -80.16 9.87 45.84
N LYS A 47 -79.94 8.97 44.86
CA LYS A 47 -81.03 8.33 44.11
C LYS A 47 -81.89 7.43 45.00
N GLN A 48 -81.28 6.71 45.92
CA GLN A 48 -81.98 5.88 46.88
C GLN A 48 -82.78 6.75 47.87
N ASP A 49 -82.21 7.86 48.32
CA ASP A 49 -82.88 8.84 49.18
C ASP A 49 -84.07 9.49 48.46
N ILE A 50 -83.92 9.86 47.18
CA ILE A 50 -85.03 10.35 46.35
C ILE A 50 -86.12 9.28 46.23
N SER A 51 -85.79 8.03 45.95
CA SER A 51 -86.78 6.94 45.88
C SER A 51 -87.48 6.69 47.21
N ASN A 52 -86.78 6.84 48.33
CA ASN A 52 -87.37 6.73 49.67
C ASN A 52 -88.29 7.91 49.97
N ILE A 53 -87.91 9.12 49.56
CA ILE A 53 -88.75 10.32 49.68
C ILE A 53 -89.98 10.18 48.79
N ASP A 54 -89.86 9.70 47.54
CA ASP A 54 -90.99 9.47 46.63
C ASP A 54 -91.97 8.46 47.23
N LYS A 55 -91.47 7.36 47.81
CA LYS A 55 -92.31 6.38 48.53
C LYS A 55 -92.96 6.97 49.79
N ALA A 56 -92.25 7.83 50.52
CA ALA A 56 -92.80 8.51 51.69
C ALA A 56 -93.86 9.54 51.28
N VAL A 57 -93.69 10.21 50.13
CA VAL A 57 -94.69 11.09 49.52
C VAL A 57 -95.90 10.28 49.05
N GLU A 58 -95.71 9.14 48.39
CA GLU A 58 -96.80 8.23 48.01
C GLU A 58 -97.57 7.73 49.23
N GLN A 59 -96.87 7.31 50.29
CA GLN A 59 -97.50 6.89 51.55
C GLN A 59 -98.22 8.04 52.26
N PHE A 60 -97.66 9.25 52.21
CA PHE A 60 -98.30 10.45 52.74
C PHE A 60 -99.52 10.85 51.91
N GLU A 61 -99.48 10.74 50.59
CA GLU A 61 -100.61 10.99 49.68
C GLU A 61 -101.70 9.93 49.85
N GLU A 62 -101.34 8.66 50.06
CA GLU A 62 -102.28 7.58 50.41
C GLU A 62 -102.91 7.80 51.80
N GLN A 63 -102.13 8.20 52.81
CA GLN A 63 -102.65 8.59 54.12
C GLN A 63 -103.53 9.83 54.05
N GLN A 64 -103.16 10.81 53.22
CA GLN A 64 -103.96 12.00 52.98
C GLN A 64 -105.24 11.65 52.23
N GLN A 65 -105.23 10.72 51.28
CA GLN A 65 -106.42 10.19 50.62
C GLN A 65 -107.31 9.39 51.58
N HIS A 66 -106.74 8.60 52.48
CA HIS A 66 -107.48 7.88 53.51
C HIS A 66 -108.12 8.84 54.53
N SER A 67 -107.41 9.88 54.99
CA SER A 67 -107.96 10.95 55.83
C SER A 67 -108.97 11.84 55.09
N SER A 68 -108.79 12.06 53.78
CA SER A 68 -109.73 12.82 52.93
C SER A 68 -110.99 12.04 52.57
N ARG A 69 -110.98 10.71 52.70
CA ARG A 69 -112.17 9.85 52.54
C ARG A 69 -113.00 9.73 53.82
N GLU A 70 -112.39 9.85 55.00
CA GLU A 70 -113.10 9.81 56.29
C GLU A 70 -113.59 11.19 56.76
N SER A 71 -112.93 12.27 56.35
CA SER A 71 -113.41 13.64 56.51
C SER A 71 -113.55 14.26 55.13
N GLY A 72 -114.78 14.40 54.64
CA GLY A 72 -115.08 15.10 53.39
C GLY A 72 -114.71 16.58 53.47
N ILE A 73 -113.41 16.87 53.34
CA ILE A 73 -112.88 18.23 53.25
C ILE A 73 -112.92 18.59 51.76
N SER A 74 -113.95 19.32 51.36
CA SER A 74 -113.82 20.12 50.14
C SER A 74 -112.76 21.18 50.46
N LEU A 75 -111.65 21.19 49.72
CA LEU A 75 -110.69 22.30 49.78
C LEU A 75 -111.47 23.61 49.66
N SER A 76 -111.48 24.39 50.72
CA SER A 76 -112.07 25.72 50.73
C SER A 76 -111.29 26.59 49.76
N GLU A 77 -111.92 27.63 49.19
CA GLU A 77 -111.23 28.64 48.37
C GLU A 77 -110.03 29.26 49.13
N ALA A 78 -110.11 29.27 50.46
CA ALA A 78 -109.02 29.64 51.37
C ALA A 78 -107.84 28.65 51.35
N ASP A 79 -108.09 27.33 51.26
CA ASP A 79 -107.04 26.31 51.24
C ASP A 79 -106.32 26.26 49.88
N LEU A 80 -107.05 26.52 48.79
CA LEU A 80 -106.46 26.69 47.46
C LEU A 80 -105.57 27.94 47.37
N GLN A 81 -105.99 29.04 48.02
CA GLN A 81 -105.17 30.25 48.14
C GLN A 81 -103.92 29.99 48.99
N GLU A 82 -104.05 29.30 50.12
CA GLU A 82 -102.90 28.98 50.97
C GLU A 82 -101.94 27.99 50.28
N TYR A 83 -102.46 27.01 49.54
CA TYR A 83 -101.65 26.15 48.67
C TYR A 83 -100.92 26.94 47.58
N SER A 84 -101.60 27.88 46.91
CA SER A 84 -100.97 28.72 45.88
C SER A 84 -99.87 29.61 46.46
N ARG A 85 -100.06 30.12 47.68
CA ARG A 85 -99.10 30.92 48.42
C ARG A 85 -97.90 30.09 48.89
N LEU A 86 -98.15 28.91 49.46
CA LEU A 86 -97.10 27.95 49.83
C LEU A 86 -96.30 27.51 48.61
N LYS A 87 -96.96 27.31 47.46
CA LYS A 87 -96.33 26.98 46.19
C LYS A 87 -95.49 28.13 45.64
N GLU A 88 -95.92 29.38 45.79
CA GLU A 88 -95.08 30.54 45.46
C GLU A 88 -93.84 30.66 46.36
N ILE A 89 -93.99 30.43 47.67
CA ILE A 89 -92.89 30.45 48.62
C ILE A 89 -91.90 29.31 48.32
N PHE A 90 -92.42 28.11 48.07
CA PHE A 90 -91.65 26.95 47.63
C PHE A 90 -90.94 27.24 46.31
N ASN A 91 -91.63 27.78 45.31
CA ASN A 91 -91.01 28.14 44.03
C ASN A 91 -89.93 29.22 44.19
N ARG A 92 -90.08 30.20 45.09
CA ARG A 92 -89.02 31.18 45.37
C ARG A 92 -87.80 30.56 46.04
N GLN A 93 -88.00 29.67 47.01
CA GLN A 93 -86.90 28.96 47.68
C GLN A 93 -86.24 27.95 46.72
N ALA A 94 -87.04 27.19 45.98
CA ALA A 94 -86.59 26.21 45.00
C ALA A 94 -85.98 26.85 43.75
N ALA A 95 -86.32 28.09 43.36
CA ALA A 95 -85.70 28.76 42.22
C ALA A 95 -84.18 28.92 42.39
N LYS A 96 -83.72 29.23 43.62
CA LYS A 96 -82.30 29.36 43.93
C LYS A 96 -81.59 28.01 43.85
N GLU A 97 -82.18 26.96 44.41
CA GLU A 97 -81.63 25.61 44.39
C GLU A 97 -81.69 24.97 42.99
N ASN A 98 -82.76 25.20 42.22
CA ASN A 98 -82.88 24.77 40.82
C ASN A 98 -81.88 25.49 39.91
N GLY A 99 -81.64 26.80 40.11
CA GLY A 99 -80.58 27.50 39.39
C GLY A 99 -79.19 26.97 39.72
N ARG A 100 -78.98 26.56 40.98
CA ARG A 100 -77.74 25.91 41.41
C ARG A 100 -77.59 24.51 40.80
N LEU A 101 -78.68 23.75 40.74
CA LEU A 101 -78.75 22.43 40.11
C LEU A 101 -78.46 22.52 38.61
N ASP A 102 -79.05 23.48 37.89
CA ASP A 102 -78.83 23.65 36.44
C ASP A 102 -77.38 24.03 36.13
N ASN A 103 -76.78 24.91 36.95
CA ASN A 103 -75.35 25.23 36.86
C ASN A 103 -74.46 23.99 37.14
N LEU A 104 -74.80 23.18 38.13
CA LEU A 104 -74.08 21.95 38.46
C LEU A 104 -74.18 20.93 37.32
N LEU A 105 -75.36 20.82 36.69
CA LEU A 105 -75.59 19.94 35.53
C LEU A 105 -74.80 20.40 34.30
N ARG A 106 -74.72 21.71 34.03
CA ARG A 106 -73.88 22.26 32.96
C ARG A 106 -72.39 22.02 33.21
N GLN A 107 -71.94 22.19 34.45
CA GLN A 107 -70.56 21.88 34.85
C GLN A 107 -70.26 20.40 34.64
N LYS A 108 -71.13 19.51 35.14
CA LYS A 108 -71.00 18.07 34.95
C LYS A 108 -70.88 17.70 33.46
N ARG A 109 -71.71 18.28 32.59
CA ARG A 109 -71.66 18.01 31.15
C ARG A 109 -70.35 18.50 30.51
N THR A 110 -69.87 19.67 30.92
CA THR A 110 -68.59 20.24 30.45
C THR A 110 -67.41 19.37 30.90
N ASP A 111 -67.46 18.86 32.13
CA ASP A 111 -66.46 17.95 32.68
C ASP A 111 -66.49 16.60 31.95
N GLU A 112 -67.68 16.06 31.66
CA GLU A 112 -67.86 14.83 30.86
C GLU A 112 -67.26 14.96 29.45
N ASP A 113 -67.52 16.07 28.76
CA ASP A 113 -66.95 16.37 27.44
C ASP A 113 -65.41 16.50 27.52
N SER A 114 -64.91 17.18 28.55
CA SER A 114 -63.47 17.30 28.81
C SER A 114 -62.83 15.93 29.06
N LEU A 115 -63.50 15.07 29.84
CA LEU A 115 -63.05 13.72 30.16
C LEU A 115 -63.00 12.83 28.91
N SER A 116 -64.00 12.93 28.03
CA SER A 116 -64.02 12.25 26.73
C SER A 116 -62.84 12.69 25.85
N THR A 117 -62.57 14.00 25.82
CA THR A 117 -61.46 14.57 25.06
C THR A 117 -60.10 14.11 25.60
N PHE A 118 -59.94 14.06 26.93
CA PHE A 118 -58.72 13.56 27.56
C PHE A 118 -58.54 12.06 27.35
N ARG A 119 -59.60 11.26 27.44
CA ARG A 119 -59.54 9.82 27.13
C ARG A 119 -59.05 9.58 25.69
N SER A 120 -59.58 10.33 24.73
CA SER A 120 -59.14 10.25 23.34
C SER A 120 -57.65 10.59 23.17
N LYS A 121 -57.17 11.65 23.84
CA LYS A 121 -55.74 12.02 23.84
C LYS A 121 -54.85 10.96 24.51
N ILE A 122 -55.32 10.31 25.58
CA ILE A 122 -54.57 9.23 26.23
C ILE A 122 -54.42 8.04 25.29
N ASP A 123 -55.48 7.68 24.56
CA ASP A 123 -55.43 6.57 23.60
C ASP A 123 -54.49 6.89 22.42
N GLU A 124 -54.54 8.11 21.91
CA GLU A 124 -53.60 8.65 20.91
C GLU A 124 -52.14 8.50 21.38
N TYR A 125 -51.82 9.00 22.59
CA TYR A 125 -50.46 8.93 23.13
C TYR A 125 -50.01 7.50 23.45
N ARG A 126 -50.94 6.61 23.85
CA ARG A 126 -50.63 5.18 24.04
C ARG A 126 -50.25 4.52 22.71
N LYS A 127 -50.99 4.80 21.64
CA LYS A 127 -50.66 4.31 20.28
C LYS A 127 -49.31 4.85 19.80
N GLN A 128 -49.03 6.13 20.04
CA GLN A 128 -47.74 6.73 19.69
C GLN A 128 -46.58 6.10 20.49
N LYS A 129 -46.76 5.88 21.80
CA LYS A 129 -45.76 5.20 22.65
C LYS A 129 -45.47 3.79 22.14
N ALA A 130 -46.50 3.00 21.85
CA ALA A 130 -46.33 1.64 21.33
C ALA A 130 -45.57 1.60 19.99
N ARG A 131 -45.87 2.53 19.07
CA ARG A 131 -45.15 2.65 17.80
C ARG A 131 -43.67 2.99 18.00
N LEU A 132 -43.38 3.95 18.88
CA LEU A 132 -42.00 4.34 19.18
C LEU A 132 -41.22 3.22 19.88
N GLU A 133 -41.86 2.45 20.77
CA GLU A 133 -41.24 1.29 21.41
C GLU A 133 -40.88 0.20 20.37
N GLU A 134 -41.76 -0.07 19.41
CA GLU A 134 -41.48 -1.01 18.31
C GLU A 134 -40.34 -0.51 17.40
N GLU A 135 -40.32 0.78 17.07
CA GLU A 135 -39.25 1.38 16.27
C GLU A 135 -37.89 1.34 17.00
N ILE A 136 -37.86 1.56 18.32
CA ILE A 136 -36.65 1.41 19.12
C ILE A 136 -36.14 -0.03 19.07
N VAL A 137 -37.02 -1.03 19.19
CA VAL A 137 -36.61 -2.43 19.13
C VAL A 137 -35.99 -2.78 17.76
N ASP A 138 -36.63 -2.36 16.65
CA ASP A 138 -36.11 -2.59 15.31
C ASP A 138 -34.77 -1.88 15.08
N LEU A 139 -34.65 -0.61 15.49
CA LEU A 139 -33.40 0.15 15.36
C LEU A 139 -32.27 -0.46 16.20
N THR A 140 -32.57 -0.95 17.40
CA THR A 140 -31.57 -1.61 18.26
C THR A 140 -31.10 -2.92 17.64
N ALA A 141 -32.01 -3.74 17.11
CA ALA A 141 -31.66 -4.98 16.41
C ALA A 141 -30.79 -4.71 15.16
N ARG A 142 -31.11 -3.67 14.37
CA ARG A 142 -30.30 -3.26 13.21
C ARG A 142 -28.93 -2.74 13.63
N HIS A 143 -28.86 -1.96 14.71
CA HIS A 143 -27.59 -1.49 15.26
C HIS A 143 -26.71 -2.68 15.68
N ASP A 144 -27.26 -3.64 16.40
CA ASP A 144 -26.51 -4.80 16.89
C ASP A 144 -26.03 -5.67 15.73
N GLN A 145 -26.87 -5.94 14.74
CA GLN A 145 -26.48 -6.67 13.52
C GLN A 145 -25.36 -5.95 12.76
N THR A 146 -25.46 -4.63 12.61
CA THR A 146 -24.45 -3.82 11.91
C THR A 146 -23.14 -3.80 12.69
N SER A 147 -23.21 -3.69 14.02
CA SER A 147 -22.04 -3.72 14.89
C SER A 147 -21.31 -5.07 14.84
N ALA A 148 -22.06 -6.17 14.78
CA ALA A 148 -21.50 -7.52 14.65
C ALA A 148 -20.79 -7.69 13.30
N ARG A 149 -21.39 -7.19 12.20
CA ARG A 149 -20.75 -7.18 10.88
C ARG A 149 -19.46 -6.36 10.87
N ILE A 150 -19.49 -5.15 11.42
CA ILE A 150 -18.29 -4.30 11.50
C ILE A 150 -17.18 -5.01 12.29
N ASN A 151 -17.50 -5.64 13.42
CA ASN A 151 -16.50 -6.37 14.21
C ASN A 151 -15.92 -7.56 13.45
N HIS A 152 -16.75 -8.29 12.71
CA HIS A 152 -16.30 -9.38 11.85
C HIS A 152 -15.40 -8.88 10.73
N ASP A 153 -15.82 -7.83 10.01
CA ASP A 153 -15.04 -7.21 8.93
C ASP A 153 -13.70 -6.67 9.43
N LEU A 154 -13.64 -6.13 10.66
CA LEU A 154 -12.39 -5.69 11.28
C LEU A 154 -11.45 -6.85 11.61
N GLN A 155 -11.98 -7.98 12.09
CA GLN A 155 -11.18 -9.19 12.32
C GLN A 155 -10.65 -9.78 11.01
N ASP A 156 -11.49 -9.82 9.98
CA ASP A 156 -11.11 -10.27 8.64
C ASP A 156 -10.08 -9.34 7.99
N LEU A 157 -10.21 -8.02 8.17
CA LEU A 157 -9.21 -7.06 7.72
C LEU A 157 -7.87 -7.28 8.43
N ALA A 158 -7.90 -7.53 9.75
CA ALA A 158 -6.69 -7.78 10.53
C ALA A 158 -5.99 -9.07 10.07
N SER A 159 -6.74 -10.16 9.87
CA SER A 159 -6.19 -11.43 9.40
C SER A 159 -5.63 -11.33 7.98
N LYS A 160 -6.32 -10.65 7.07
CA LYS A 160 -5.83 -10.39 5.70
C LYS A 160 -4.58 -9.50 5.68
N LYS A 161 -4.50 -8.50 6.56
CA LYS A 161 -3.29 -7.68 6.69
C LYS A 161 -2.09 -8.50 7.17
N GLN A 162 -2.31 -9.42 8.11
CA GLN A 162 -1.26 -10.31 8.58
C GLN A 162 -0.77 -11.23 7.45
N GLN A 163 -1.70 -11.90 6.74
CA GLN A 163 -1.37 -12.73 5.58
C GLN A 163 -0.61 -11.96 4.49
N LEU A 164 -1.01 -10.71 4.24
CA LEU A 164 -0.31 -9.85 3.28
C LEU A 164 1.13 -9.58 3.74
N ASN A 165 1.35 -9.27 5.01
CA ASN A 165 2.68 -9.03 5.55
C ASN A 165 3.56 -10.28 5.48
N ASP A 166 2.99 -11.46 5.75
CA ASP A 166 3.69 -12.74 5.65
C ASP A 166 4.15 -13.00 4.20
N ILE A 167 3.24 -12.84 3.23
CA ILE A 167 3.55 -13.00 1.80
C ILE A 167 4.60 -11.97 1.34
N VAL A 168 4.52 -10.73 1.81
CA VAL A 168 5.52 -9.69 1.48
C VAL A 168 6.88 -10.06 2.05
N SER A 169 6.94 -10.58 3.28
CA SER A 169 8.19 -11.05 3.90
C SER A 169 8.80 -12.22 3.12
N GLU A 170 7.99 -13.23 2.76
CA GLU A 170 8.42 -14.37 1.94
C GLU A 170 8.95 -13.91 0.57
N ARG A 171 8.23 -12.99 -0.09
CA ARG A 171 8.66 -12.43 -1.37
C ARG A 171 10.01 -11.70 -1.26
N LEU A 172 10.22 -10.93 -0.20
CA LEU A 172 11.49 -10.22 0.03
C LEU A 172 12.65 -11.21 0.23
N GLN A 173 12.42 -12.31 0.97
CA GLN A 173 13.42 -13.36 1.15
C GLN A 173 13.75 -14.03 -0.18
N GLN A 174 12.73 -14.42 -0.96
CA GLN A 174 12.92 -15.03 -2.28
C GLN A 174 13.68 -14.10 -3.25
N MET A 175 13.37 -12.80 -3.25
CA MET A 175 14.11 -11.83 -4.08
C MET A 175 15.59 -11.72 -3.68
N ALA A 176 15.89 -11.77 -2.38
CA ALA A 176 17.28 -11.75 -1.90
C ALA A 176 18.04 -13.02 -2.30
N GLU A 177 17.41 -14.19 -2.17
CA GLU A 177 17.97 -15.47 -2.61
C GLU A 177 18.19 -15.49 -4.13
N GLU A 178 17.23 -15.01 -4.91
CA GLU A 178 17.34 -14.91 -6.38
C GLU A 178 18.49 -13.99 -6.77
N GLN A 179 18.65 -12.85 -6.10
CA GLN A 179 19.76 -11.94 -6.34
C GLN A 179 21.11 -12.61 -6.02
N GLU A 180 21.23 -13.30 -4.89
CA GLU A 180 22.47 -13.99 -4.52
C GLU A 180 22.83 -15.10 -5.52
N ILE A 181 21.83 -15.86 -5.98
CA ILE A 181 22.01 -16.89 -7.00
C ILE A 181 22.44 -16.27 -8.33
N ASN A 182 21.80 -15.19 -8.76
CA ASN A 182 22.15 -14.49 -10.00
C ASN A 182 23.56 -13.90 -9.95
N GLU A 183 23.98 -13.34 -8.80
CA GLU A 183 25.34 -12.85 -8.62
C GLU A 183 26.38 -13.99 -8.70
N LYS A 184 26.10 -15.14 -8.07
CA LYS A 184 26.94 -16.34 -8.18
C LYS A 184 27.00 -16.85 -9.62
N LEU A 185 25.87 -16.92 -10.30
CA LEU A 185 25.79 -17.33 -11.70
C LEU A 185 26.62 -16.40 -12.59
N GLN A 186 26.51 -15.08 -12.41
CA GLN A 186 27.27 -14.12 -13.20
C GLN A 186 28.78 -14.27 -12.97
N LYS A 187 29.21 -14.52 -11.72
CA LYS A 187 30.62 -14.81 -11.42
C LYS A 187 31.10 -16.06 -12.13
N CYS A 188 30.36 -17.17 -12.03
CA CYS A 188 30.72 -18.41 -12.73
C CYS A 188 30.74 -18.26 -14.25
N VAL A 189 29.83 -17.48 -14.83
CA VAL A 189 29.83 -17.19 -16.28
C VAL A 189 31.07 -16.40 -16.68
N ASN A 190 31.44 -15.38 -15.90
CA ASN A 190 32.65 -14.59 -16.18
C ASN A 190 33.91 -15.47 -16.06
N GLU A 191 34.03 -16.27 -15.00
CA GLU A 191 35.14 -17.22 -14.83
C GLU A 191 35.22 -18.21 -15.99
N LEU A 192 34.07 -18.72 -16.47
CA LEU A 192 34.02 -19.61 -17.62
C LEU A 192 34.47 -18.92 -18.91
N ILE A 193 34.13 -17.64 -19.11
CA ILE A 193 34.59 -16.85 -20.26
C ILE A 193 36.10 -16.67 -20.20
N ASP A 194 36.66 -16.31 -19.05
CA ASP A 194 38.09 -16.11 -18.86
C ASP A 194 38.88 -17.40 -19.11
N VAL A 195 38.45 -18.51 -18.50
CA VAL A 195 39.08 -19.83 -18.72
C VAL A 195 39.00 -20.26 -20.19
N ASN A 196 37.88 -19.99 -20.87
CA ASN A 196 37.75 -20.30 -22.30
C ASN A 196 38.63 -19.40 -23.17
N ALA A 197 38.81 -18.13 -22.82
CA ALA A 197 39.70 -17.22 -23.51
C ALA A 197 41.16 -17.68 -23.37
N ASP A 198 41.59 -17.98 -22.14
CA ASP A 198 42.93 -18.50 -21.83
C ASP A 198 43.20 -19.81 -22.57
N ARG A 199 42.23 -20.73 -22.56
CA ARG A 199 42.35 -22.00 -23.29
C ARG A 199 42.50 -21.79 -24.79
N ARG A 200 41.71 -20.89 -25.39
CA ARG A 200 41.79 -20.59 -26.83
C ARG A 200 43.12 -19.93 -27.20
N GLU A 201 43.62 -19.04 -26.35
CA GLU A 201 44.92 -18.40 -26.57
C GLU A 201 46.06 -19.43 -26.47
N SER A 202 46.04 -20.27 -25.45
CA SER A 202 47.02 -21.35 -25.25
C SER A 202 47.00 -22.37 -26.39
N GLU A 203 45.82 -22.85 -26.81
CA GLU A 203 45.68 -23.76 -27.96
C GLU A 203 46.19 -23.13 -29.26
N ARG A 204 45.94 -21.83 -29.47
CA ARG A 204 46.45 -21.09 -30.64
C ARG A 204 47.97 -20.96 -30.61
N GLU A 205 48.55 -20.66 -29.45
CA GLU A 205 50.00 -20.54 -29.28
C GLU A 205 50.70 -21.89 -29.53
N LEU A 206 50.16 -22.98 -28.98
CA LEU A 206 50.68 -24.33 -29.20
C LEU A 206 50.65 -24.72 -30.68
N ARG A 207 49.52 -24.53 -31.37
CA ARG A 207 49.42 -24.79 -32.82
C ARG A 207 50.41 -23.95 -33.63
N LEU A 208 50.60 -22.68 -33.27
CA LEU A 208 51.57 -21.83 -33.95
C LEU A 208 53.02 -22.34 -33.74
N LYS A 209 53.35 -22.80 -32.53
CA LYS A 209 54.66 -23.41 -32.25
C LYS A 209 54.88 -24.71 -33.04
N GLU A 210 53.90 -25.60 -33.10
CA GLU A 210 53.97 -26.87 -33.83
C GLU A 210 54.13 -26.66 -35.35
N THR A 211 53.37 -25.72 -35.92
CA THR A 211 53.43 -25.40 -37.36
C THR A 211 54.80 -24.83 -37.74
N ILE A 212 55.36 -23.95 -36.91
CA ILE A 212 56.67 -23.34 -37.16
C ILE A 212 57.80 -24.36 -36.96
N SER A 213 57.68 -25.24 -35.98
CA SER A 213 58.61 -26.38 -35.82
C SER A 213 58.59 -27.30 -37.05
N SER A 214 57.40 -27.56 -37.61
CA SER A 214 57.25 -28.35 -38.83
C SER A 214 57.87 -27.67 -40.05
N LEU A 215 57.67 -26.34 -40.20
CA LEU A 215 58.30 -25.54 -41.25
C LEU A 215 59.83 -25.60 -41.19
N LYS A 216 60.41 -25.45 -39.98
CA LYS A 216 61.86 -25.56 -39.77
C LYS A 216 62.43 -26.92 -40.17
N ARG A 217 61.66 -28.00 -39.98
CA ARG A 217 62.09 -29.37 -40.31
C ARG A 217 61.99 -29.68 -41.81
N LEU A 218 60.96 -29.16 -42.49
CA LEU A 218 60.64 -29.53 -43.87
C LEU A 218 61.32 -28.62 -44.91
N ILE A 219 61.48 -27.33 -44.60
CA ILE A 219 61.99 -26.33 -45.54
C ILE A 219 63.33 -25.79 -45.00
N PRO A 220 64.47 -26.19 -45.59
CA PRO A 220 65.76 -25.62 -45.20
C PRO A 220 65.78 -24.13 -45.53
N GLY A 221 66.34 -23.33 -44.61
CA GLY A 221 66.40 -21.87 -44.73
C GLY A 221 65.34 -21.11 -43.92
N VAL A 222 64.49 -21.81 -43.17
CA VAL A 222 63.63 -21.20 -42.14
C VAL A 222 64.41 -21.06 -40.83
N ARG A 223 64.66 -19.83 -40.39
CA ARG A 223 65.44 -19.56 -39.17
C ARG A 223 64.59 -19.58 -37.92
N GLY A 224 63.35 -19.10 -38.01
CA GLY A 224 62.38 -19.14 -36.93
C GLY A 224 61.66 -17.82 -36.70
N ARG A 225 60.90 -17.76 -35.60
CA ARG A 225 60.14 -16.56 -35.23
C ARG A 225 61.08 -15.47 -34.75
N VAL A 226 60.70 -14.22 -35.00
CA VAL A 226 61.39 -13.05 -34.44
C VAL A 226 61.48 -13.15 -32.91
N SER A 227 60.41 -13.57 -32.23
CA SER A 227 60.40 -13.80 -30.77
C SER A 227 61.48 -14.76 -30.27
N ASP A 228 61.86 -15.74 -31.07
CA ASP A 228 62.82 -16.78 -30.69
C ASP A 228 64.26 -16.38 -31.07
N LEU A 229 64.40 -15.46 -32.02
CA LEU A 229 65.67 -15.02 -32.60
C LEU A 229 66.27 -13.78 -31.94
N CYS A 230 65.52 -13.09 -31.08
CA CYS A 230 66.01 -11.97 -30.29
C CYS A 230 65.69 -12.14 -28.80
N LYS A 231 66.58 -11.67 -27.93
CA LYS A 231 66.40 -11.64 -26.47
C LYS A 231 66.65 -10.23 -25.95
N PRO A 232 65.94 -9.75 -24.91
CA PRO A 232 66.23 -8.44 -24.33
C PRO A 232 67.57 -8.49 -23.58
N LYS A 233 68.43 -7.48 -23.76
CA LYS A 233 69.72 -7.36 -23.04
C LYS A 233 69.55 -7.25 -21.53
N GLN A 234 68.43 -6.68 -21.08
CA GLN A 234 68.09 -6.47 -19.68
C GLN A 234 66.60 -6.74 -19.47
N ARG A 235 66.24 -7.31 -18.31
CA ARG A 235 64.84 -7.66 -17.99
C ARG A 235 63.88 -6.48 -18.09
N LYS A 236 64.35 -5.27 -17.76
CA LYS A 236 63.53 -4.05 -17.85
C LYS A 236 63.04 -3.71 -19.26
N TYR A 237 63.66 -4.25 -20.31
CA TYR A 237 63.27 -4.00 -21.70
C TYR A 237 62.33 -5.05 -22.28
N GLU A 238 61.95 -6.09 -21.53
CA GLU A 238 61.13 -7.19 -22.02
C GLU A 238 59.75 -6.72 -22.50
N THR A 239 59.07 -5.89 -21.71
CA THR A 239 57.77 -5.30 -22.08
C THR A 239 57.89 -4.35 -23.27
N ALA A 240 58.97 -3.57 -23.32
CA ALA A 240 59.24 -2.66 -24.43
C ALA A 240 59.50 -3.44 -25.74
N MET A 241 60.24 -4.56 -25.66
CA MET A 241 60.52 -5.44 -26.79
C MET A 241 59.22 -5.96 -27.42
N ILE A 242 58.33 -6.57 -26.62
CA ILE A 242 57.03 -7.10 -27.13
C ILE A 242 56.24 -5.99 -27.83
N THR A 243 56.24 -4.78 -27.25
CA THR A 243 55.51 -3.63 -27.79
C THR A 243 56.09 -3.13 -29.11
N VAL A 244 57.41 -3.05 -29.22
CA VAL A 244 58.11 -2.63 -30.45
C VAL A 244 57.87 -3.64 -31.58
N LEU A 245 58.13 -4.93 -31.31
CA LEU A 245 57.95 -6.02 -32.27
C LEU A 245 56.48 -6.06 -32.75
N GLY A 246 55.52 -5.95 -31.83
CA GLY A 246 54.08 -5.88 -32.11
C GLY A 246 53.62 -6.96 -33.09
N ARG A 247 53.02 -6.58 -34.23
CA ARG A 247 52.56 -7.52 -35.27
C ARG A 247 53.65 -8.47 -35.81
N ASN A 248 54.92 -8.08 -35.73
CA ASN A 248 56.02 -8.88 -36.24
C ASN A 248 56.62 -9.83 -35.20
N ILE A 249 56.07 -9.90 -33.98
CA ILE A 249 56.56 -10.82 -32.93
C ILE A 249 56.49 -12.29 -33.36
N ASP A 250 55.42 -12.64 -34.08
CA ASP A 250 55.18 -13.97 -34.65
C ASP A 250 55.66 -14.09 -36.11
N ALA A 251 56.33 -13.06 -36.65
CA ALA A 251 56.85 -13.15 -38.00
C ALA A 251 58.00 -14.15 -38.08
N VAL A 252 58.07 -14.91 -39.16
CA VAL A 252 59.07 -15.96 -39.38
C VAL A 252 60.15 -15.43 -40.32
N VAL A 253 61.41 -15.46 -39.87
CA VAL A 253 62.58 -15.06 -40.66
C VAL A 253 63.03 -16.23 -41.53
N VAL A 254 63.22 -15.95 -42.83
CA VAL A 254 63.64 -16.93 -43.84
C VAL A 254 64.78 -16.37 -44.69
N ASP A 255 65.60 -17.23 -45.26
CA ASP A 255 66.79 -16.81 -46.01
C ASP A 255 66.44 -16.08 -47.32
N THR A 256 65.49 -16.61 -48.11
CA THR A 256 65.17 -16.09 -49.45
C THR A 256 63.67 -15.88 -49.69
N GLN A 257 63.34 -15.03 -50.66
CA GLN A 257 61.96 -14.83 -51.07
C GLN A 257 61.32 -16.14 -51.57
N LYS A 258 62.10 -16.99 -52.26
CA LYS A 258 61.64 -18.31 -52.71
C LYS A 258 61.23 -19.19 -51.53
N THR A 259 62.07 -19.29 -50.50
CA THR A 259 61.74 -20.05 -49.27
C THR A 259 60.49 -19.50 -48.56
N ALA A 260 60.24 -18.18 -48.62
CA ALA A 260 59.01 -17.58 -48.09
C ALA A 260 57.78 -18.08 -48.86
N SER A 261 57.84 -18.09 -50.20
CA SER A 261 56.77 -18.60 -51.07
C SER A 261 56.48 -20.09 -50.83
N ASP A 262 57.52 -20.89 -50.64
CA ASP A 262 57.40 -22.32 -50.34
C ASP A 262 56.71 -22.54 -48.98
N CYS A 263 57.10 -21.76 -47.95
CA CYS A 263 56.44 -21.81 -46.63
C CYS A 263 54.97 -21.39 -46.69
N ILE A 264 54.64 -20.35 -47.47
CA ILE A 264 53.24 -19.90 -47.64
C ILE A 264 52.41 -20.99 -48.33
N THR A 265 52.98 -21.67 -49.32
CA THR A 265 52.32 -22.77 -50.05
C THR A 265 52.04 -23.93 -49.10
N TYR A 266 53.05 -24.33 -48.31
CA TYR A 266 52.89 -25.35 -47.29
C TYR A 266 51.81 -24.99 -46.25
N LEU A 267 51.80 -23.75 -45.74
CA LEU A 267 50.77 -23.31 -44.79
C LEU A 267 49.35 -23.35 -45.38
N ARG A 268 49.20 -23.05 -46.68
CA ARG A 268 47.91 -23.16 -47.38
C ARG A 268 47.47 -24.61 -47.52
N GLU A 269 48.37 -25.51 -47.89
CA GLU A 269 48.09 -26.94 -48.02
C GLU A 269 47.69 -27.56 -46.68
N GLN A 270 48.42 -27.22 -45.61
CA GLN A 270 48.13 -27.69 -44.24
C GLN A 270 47.00 -26.92 -43.56
N ARG A 271 46.42 -25.91 -44.22
CA ARG A 271 45.38 -25.01 -43.68
C ARG A 271 45.74 -24.45 -42.29
N ALA A 272 47.02 -24.17 -42.10
CA ALA A 272 47.59 -23.89 -40.78
C ALA A 272 47.59 -22.40 -40.39
N GLY A 273 46.80 -21.59 -41.10
CA GLY A 273 46.62 -20.16 -40.83
C GLY A 273 47.52 -19.24 -41.67
N ILE A 274 47.56 -17.97 -41.28
CA ILE A 274 48.31 -16.92 -41.96
C ILE A 274 49.47 -16.51 -41.06
N SER A 275 50.70 -16.61 -41.57
CA SER A 275 51.92 -16.13 -40.91
C SER A 275 52.62 -15.11 -41.78
N THR A 276 53.29 -14.16 -41.15
CA THR A 276 54.11 -13.16 -41.86
C THR A 276 55.52 -13.68 -42.01
N PHE A 277 56.08 -13.64 -43.22
CA PHE A 277 57.45 -14.07 -43.49
C PHE A 277 58.34 -12.88 -43.82
N ILE A 278 59.56 -12.88 -43.31
CA ILE A 278 60.56 -11.83 -43.54
C ILE A 278 61.75 -12.46 -44.26
N PRO A 279 61.84 -12.33 -45.59
CA PRO A 279 62.95 -12.86 -46.38
C PRO A 279 64.20 -11.96 -46.26
N LEU A 280 65.32 -12.55 -45.86
CA LEU A 280 66.56 -11.79 -45.60
C LEU A 280 67.21 -11.24 -46.87
N ASP A 281 67.04 -11.87 -48.02
CA ASP A 281 67.57 -11.40 -49.31
C ASP A 281 66.90 -10.08 -49.78
N SER A 282 65.59 -10.01 -49.67
CA SER A 282 64.71 -9.04 -50.33
C SER A 282 64.07 -8.03 -49.38
N VAL A 283 64.25 -8.17 -48.06
CA VAL A 283 63.75 -7.20 -47.09
C VAL A 283 64.36 -5.82 -47.32
N ILE A 284 63.49 -4.83 -47.52
CA ILE A 284 63.85 -3.42 -47.65
C ILE A 284 63.99 -2.84 -46.24
N ILE A 285 65.20 -2.44 -45.91
CA ILE A 285 65.52 -1.87 -44.60
C ILE A 285 65.66 -0.36 -44.76
N LYS A 286 64.97 0.39 -43.91
CA LYS A 286 65.24 1.82 -43.78
C LYS A 286 66.48 1.98 -42.90
N PRO A 287 67.51 2.73 -43.34
CA PRO A 287 68.69 2.93 -42.53
C PRO A 287 68.30 3.57 -41.21
N ILE A 288 68.79 3.01 -40.11
CA ILE A 288 68.55 3.55 -38.77
C ILE A 288 69.31 4.86 -38.68
N SER A 289 68.59 5.95 -38.43
CA SER A 289 69.20 7.27 -38.34
C SER A 289 70.12 7.34 -37.11
N THR A 290 71.43 7.38 -37.34
CA THR A 290 72.46 7.48 -36.31
C THR A 290 72.27 8.71 -35.42
N SER A 291 71.61 9.76 -35.92
CA SER A 291 71.20 10.97 -35.19
C SER A 291 70.27 10.71 -34.00
N LEU A 292 69.62 9.54 -33.94
CA LEU A 292 68.79 9.14 -32.79
C LEU A 292 69.61 8.53 -31.65
N ARG A 293 70.87 8.14 -31.89
CA ARG A 293 71.78 7.64 -30.84
C ARG A 293 72.26 8.81 -30.00
N GLY A 294 72.03 8.76 -28.69
CA GLY A 294 72.53 9.77 -27.73
C GLY A 294 71.71 11.07 -27.65
N MET A 295 70.52 11.12 -28.23
CA MET A 295 69.67 12.33 -28.21
C MET A 295 69.15 12.69 -26.81
N HIS A 296 68.90 11.70 -25.95
CA HIS A 296 68.48 11.90 -24.56
C HIS A 296 69.06 10.79 -23.66
N LYS A 297 69.43 11.13 -22.42
CA LYS A 297 70.09 10.17 -21.49
C LYS A 297 69.22 8.96 -21.14
N GLN A 298 67.91 9.14 -21.15
CA GLN A 298 66.90 8.10 -20.83
C GLN A 298 66.25 7.50 -22.09
N MET A 299 66.88 7.62 -23.26
CA MET A 299 66.37 7.14 -24.55
C MET A 299 67.40 6.21 -25.19
N ARG A 300 66.92 5.08 -25.71
CA ARG A 300 67.73 4.11 -26.46
C ARG A 300 66.98 3.65 -27.70
N LEU A 301 67.70 3.32 -28.77
CA LEU A 301 67.08 2.68 -29.92
C LEU A 301 66.65 1.27 -29.55
N ALA A 302 65.48 0.84 -30.02
CA ALA A 302 64.95 -0.48 -29.70
C ALA A 302 65.89 -1.61 -30.15
N ILE A 303 66.57 -1.45 -31.29
CA ILE A 303 67.55 -2.43 -31.77
C ILE A 303 68.74 -2.59 -30.82
N ASP A 304 69.13 -1.54 -30.09
CA ASP A 304 70.26 -1.59 -29.16
C ASP A 304 69.88 -2.27 -27.84
N THR A 305 68.58 -2.42 -27.55
CA THR A 305 68.05 -3.04 -26.33
C THR A 305 67.86 -4.55 -26.43
N ILE A 306 68.03 -5.11 -27.64
CA ILE A 306 67.92 -6.54 -27.92
C ILE A 306 69.28 -7.12 -28.32
N ASP A 307 69.49 -8.38 -27.97
CA ASP A 307 70.55 -9.26 -28.45
C ASP A 307 69.98 -10.20 -29.50
N PHE A 308 70.71 -10.37 -30.60
CA PHE A 308 70.37 -11.25 -31.71
C PHE A 308 71.65 -11.70 -32.43
N ASP A 309 71.56 -12.79 -33.19
CA ASP A 309 72.65 -13.25 -34.05
C ASP A 309 72.83 -12.28 -35.23
N PRO A 310 74.07 -11.78 -35.51
CA PRO A 310 74.37 -10.91 -36.65
C PRO A 310 73.82 -11.41 -38.00
N SER A 311 73.70 -12.73 -38.17
CA SER A 311 73.10 -13.32 -39.37
C SER A 311 71.67 -12.82 -39.64
N ASN A 312 70.93 -12.40 -38.60
CA ASN A 312 69.55 -11.93 -38.64
C ASN A 312 69.40 -10.41 -38.55
N GLU A 313 70.50 -9.65 -38.62
CA GLU A 313 70.50 -8.20 -38.44
C GLU A 313 69.50 -7.50 -39.35
N ARG A 314 69.44 -7.90 -40.63
CA ARG A 314 68.51 -7.35 -41.63
C ARG A 314 67.05 -7.47 -41.20
N ALA A 315 66.65 -8.61 -40.62
CA ALA A 315 65.30 -8.81 -40.12
C ALA A 315 65.03 -7.98 -38.86
N MET A 316 65.98 -7.90 -37.94
CA MET A 316 65.83 -7.12 -36.70
C MET A 316 65.74 -5.62 -36.97
N GLN A 317 66.55 -5.09 -37.90
CA GLN A 317 66.45 -3.70 -38.35
C GLN A 317 65.09 -3.40 -39.00
N TYR A 318 64.55 -4.31 -39.81
CA TYR A 318 63.22 -4.16 -40.39
C TYR A 318 62.11 -4.13 -39.33
N VAL A 319 62.17 -5.03 -38.35
CA VAL A 319 61.12 -5.14 -37.33
C VAL A 319 61.18 -4.00 -36.32
N CYS A 320 62.37 -3.66 -35.82
CA CYS A 320 62.56 -2.57 -34.87
C CYS A 320 62.41 -1.19 -35.53
N GLY A 321 62.89 -1.02 -36.77
CA GLY A 321 62.92 0.28 -37.46
C GLY A 321 63.55 1.38 -36.61
N ASN A 322 63.04 2.61 -36.75
CA ASN A 322 63.43 3.77 -35.92
C ASN A 322 62.67 3.82 -34.58
N SER A 323 62.28 2.68 -34.01
CA SER A 323 61.59 2.65 -32.72
C SER A 323 62.57 2.94 -31.58
N VAL A 324 62.09 3.66 -30.57
CA VAL A 324 62.88 4.13 -29.43
C VAL A 324 62.23 3.70 -28.14
N VAL A 325 63.04 3.30 -27.17
CA VAL A 325 62.61 2.89 -25.83
C VAL A 325 63.05 3.98 -24.87
N CYS A 326 62.10 4.50 -24.08
CA CYS A 326 62.32 5.53 -23.09
C CYS A 326 62.04 4.96 -21.69
N ASP A 327 62.80 5.41 -20.68
CA ASP A 327 62.57 4.97 -19.30
C ASP A 327 61.27 5.59 -18.72
N ASP A 328 60.92 6.83 -19.10
CA ASP A 328 59.76 7.57 -18.59
C ASP A 328 58.76 7.99 -19.69
N LEU A 329 57.47 8.06 -19.33
CA LEU A 329 56.40 8.46 -20.27
C LEU A 329 56.54 9.91 -20.72
N ASP A 330 56.92 10.81 -19.82
CA ASP A 330 57.06 12.24 -20.12
C ASP A 330 58.21 12.49 -21.10
N VAL A 331 59.29 11.71 -20.97
CA VAL A 331 60.41 11.70 -21.93
C VAL A 331 59.96 11.17 -23.29
N ALA A 332 59.18 10.09 -23.32
CA ALA A 332 58.61 9.58 -24.58
C ALA A 332 57.69 10.60 -25.25
N LYS A 333 56.92 11.37 -24.47
CA LYS A 333 56.07 12.45 -24.99
C LYS A 333 56.91 13.60 -25.56
N TYR A 334 57.88 14.09 -24.81
CA TYR A 334 58.79 15.13 -25.25
C TYR A 334 59.46 14.77 -26.59
N ILE A 335 59.97 13.55 -26.72
CA ILE A 335 60.65 13.09 -27.94
C ILE A 335 59.71 12.99 -29.14
N ARG A 336 58.47 12.54 -28.94
CA ARG A 336 57.51 12.35 -30.04
C ARG A 336 56.89 13.67 -30.51
N TRP A 337 56.48 14.54 -29.58
CA TRP A 337 55.70 15.73 -29.90
C TRP A 337 56.55 17.02 -30.00
N ASP A 338 57.57 17.20 -29.17
CA ASP A 338 58.38 18.43 -29.15
C ASP A 338 59.57 18.36 -30.14
N ARG A 339 60.17 17.17 -30.28
CA ARG A 339 61.32 16.94 -31.19
C ARG A 339 60.93 16.44 -32.58
N GLY A 340 59.64 16.17 -32.82
CA GLY A 340 59.11 15.81 -34.14
C GLY A 340 59.67 14.50 -34.74
N ILE A 341 60.10 13.55 -33.91
CA ILE A 341 60.64 12.28 -34.40
C ILE A 341 59.49 11.38 -34.84
N ASP A 342 59.46 11.04 -36.13
CA ASP A 342 58.57 10.04 -36.72
C ASP A 342 59.01 8.61 -36.39
N ALA A 343 59.27 8.38 -35.10
CA ALA A 343 59.43 7.05 -34.55
C ALA A 343 58.03 6.45 -34.39
N LYS A 344 57.84 5.20 -34.81
CA LYS A 344 56.60 4.45 -34.56
C LYS A 344 56.43 4.26 -33.05
N GLY A 345 55.88 5.27 -32.38
CA GLY A 345 55.51 5.24 -30.98
C GLY A 345 54.33 4.31 -30.80
N LYS A 346 54.60 3.00 -30.70
CA LYS A 346 53.62 2.03 -30.21
C LYS A 346 53.61 2.14 -28.70
N MET A 347 52.69 2.93 -28.16
CA MET A 347 52.40 2.96 -26.73
C MET A 347 51.33 1.91 -26.45
N LYS A 348 51.61 0.91 -25.61
CA LYS A 348 50.56 0.13 -24.94
C LYS A 348 50.51 0.61 -23.50
N TYR A 349 49.42 1.27 -23.15
CA TYR A 349 49.03 1.55 -21.77
C TYR A 349 48.78 0.22 -21.06
N LYS A 350 49.44 0.00 -19.92
CA LYS A 350 49.06 -0.98 -18.91
C LYS A 350 49.19 -0.23 -17.58
N ASP A 351 48.07 0.32 -17.12
CA ASP A 351 47.76 0.74 -15.73
C ASP A 351 46.52 1.67 -15.73
N LEU A 352 45.42 1.14 -16.24
CA LEU A 352 44.05 1.62 -15.98
C LEU A 352 43.15 0.39 -16.13
N TYR A 353 43.18 -0.47 -15.11
CA TYR A 353 42.04 -1.16 -14.50
C TYR A 353 42.54 -1.85 -13.23
#